data_AF-A0A9X8VJD9-F1
#
_entry.id   AF-A0A9X8VJD9-F1
#
_cell.length_a   1.000
_cell.length_b   1.000
_cell.length_c   1.000
_cell.angle_alpha   90.00
_cell.angle_beta   90.00
_cell.angle_gamma   90.00
#
_symmetry.space_group_name_H-M   'P 1'
#
loop_
_entity.id
_entity.type
_entity.pdbx_description
1 polymer ?
#
loop_
_entity_poly.entity_id
_entity_poly.type
_entity_poly.pdbx_seq_one_letter_code
_entity_poly.pdbx_strand_id
1 'polypeptide(L)' 'MRLCDRDIEAWLDSEKLVISPRPPLERINGATVDVRLGNQFRVFRGHTAPFIDLSGPKDEVSAALDRV' A
#
# COMPACT_ATOMS: atom_id res chain seq x y z
N MET A 1 16.96 12.42 -4.88
CA MET A 1 17.42 11.59 -6.01
C MET A 1 16.57 10.32 -6.04
N ARG A 2 16.19 9.82 -7.22
CA ARG A 2 15.43 8.56 -7.41
C ARG A 2 16.30 7.57 -8.18
N LEU A 3 16.09 6.27 -8.00
CA LEU A 3 16.74 5.24 -8.80
C LEU A 3 16.18 5.29 -10.23
N CYS A 4 17.05 5.18 -11.24
CA CYS A 4 16.58 4.90 -12.60
C CYS A 4 16.18 3.43 -12.72
N ASP A 5 15.44 3.09 -13.77
CA ASP A 5 15.04 1.72 -14.13
C ASP A 5 16.16 0.68 -13.97
N ARG A 6 17.35 0.94 -14.53
CA ARG A 6 18.51 0.02 -14.41
C ARG A 6 18.93 -0.23 -12.97
N ASP A 7 18.92 0.81 -12.13
CA ASP A 7 19.31 0.68 -10.73
C ASP A 7 18.21 0.02 -9.90
N ILE A 8 16.93 0.23 -10.26
CA ILE A 8 15.80 -0.49 -9.68
C ILE A 8 15.95 -1.99 -9.95
N GLU A 9 16.23 -2.38 -11.19
CA GLU A 9 16.46 -3.78 -11.57
C GLU A 9 17.63 -4.40 -10.79
N ALA A 10 18.77 -3.70 -10.71
CA ALA A 10 19.93 -4.18 -9.96
C ALA A 10 19.63 -4.37 -8.46
N TRP A 11 18.77 -3.53 -7.87
CA TRP A 11 18.35 -3.68 -6.47
C TRP A 11 17.37 -4.84 -6.27
N LEU A 12 16.51 -5.10 -7.26
CA LEU A 12 15.64 -6.28 -7.27
C LEU A 12 16.45 -7.57 -7.44
N ASP A 13 17.50 -7.56 -8.27
CA ASP A 13 18.38 -8.72 -8.51
C ASP A 13 19.28 -9.04 -7.32
N SER A 14 19.77 -8.01 -6.64
CA SER A 14 20.61 -8.17 -5.44
C SER A 14 19.80 -8.34 -4.15
N GLU A 15 18.47 -8.48 -4.25
CA GLU A 15 17.53 -8.61 -3.13
C GLU A 15 17.60 -7.49 -2.08
N LYS A 16 18.23 -6.36 -2.41
CA LYS A 16 18.21 -5.14 -1.58
C LYS A 16 16.83 -4.49 -1.54
N LEU A 17 16.05 -4.70 -2.59
CA LEU A 17 14.63 -4.34 -2.71
C LEU A 17 13.88 -5.59 -3.17
N VAL A 18 12.72 -5.88 -2.58
CA VAL A 18 11.88 -7.01 -2.99
C VAL A 18 10.47 -6.51 -3.30
N ILE A 19 9.99 -6.84 -4.50
CA ILE A 19 8.60 -6.67 -4.91
C ILE A 19 8.08 -8.05 -5.31
N SER A 20 7.02 -8.51 -4.66
CA SER A 20 6.46 -9.85 -4.87
C SER A 20 4.96 -9.79 -5.22
N PRO A 21 4.53 -10.32 -6.37
CA PRO A 21 5.35 -10.92 -7.43
C PRO A 21 6.25 -9.89 -8.13
N ARG A 22 7.43 -10.31 -8.61
CA ARG A 22 8.34 -9.42 -9.32
C ARG A 22 7.68 -8.90 -10.61
N PRO A 23 7.59 -7.57 -10.81
CA PRO A 23 7.00 -7.03 -12.03
C PRO A 23 7.93 -7.31 -13.23
N PRO A 24 7.36 -7.49 -14.43
CA PRO A 24 8.15 -7.71 -15.63
C PRO A 24 8.80 -6.39 -16.10
N LEU A 25 9.83 -6.47 -16.93
CA LEU A 25 10.66 -5.32 -17.33
C LEU A 25 9.86 -4.20 -18.02
N GLU A 26 8.79 -4.53 -18.76
CA GLU A 26 7.96 -3.53 -19.42
C GLU A 26 7.22 -2.61 -18.43
N ARG A 27 7.22 -2.98 -17.13
CA ARG A 27 6.63 -2.22 -16.02
C ARG A 27 7.66 -1.45 -15.21
N ILE A 28 8.94 -1.49 -15.59
CA ILE A 28 10.03 -0.76 -14.96
C ILE A 28 10.59 0.18 -16.03
N ASN A 29 10.38 1.49 -15.88
CA ASN A 29 10.86 2.47 -16.86
C ASN A 29 11.09 3.84 -16.22
N GLY A 30 12.10 4.55 -16.73
CA GLY A 30 12.46 5.88 -16.27
C GLY A 30 12.98 5.86 -14.84
N ALA A 31 12.11 6.15 -13.87
CA ALA A 31 12.43 6.13 -12.44
C ALA A 31 11.27 5.54 -11.60
N THR A 32 10.46 4.66 -12.20
CA THR A 32 9.22 4.13 -11.61
C THR A 32 9.01 2.66 -11.91
N VAL A 33 8.19 2.02 -11.07
CA VAL A 33 7.67 0.66 -11.26
C VAL A 33 6.15 0.71 -11.17
N ASP A 34 5.46 0.24 -12.21
CA ASP A 34 4.00 0.13 -12.20
C ASP A 34 3.54 -0.97 -11.23
N VAL A 35 2.52 -0.70 -10.41
CA VAL A 35 1.86 -1.69 -9.54
C VAL A 35 0.44 -1.99 -10.03
N ARG A 36 -0.09 -3.16 -9.66
CA ARG A 36 -1.46 -3.59 -10.01
C ARG A 36 -2.39 -3.48 -8.82
N LEU A 37 -3.67 -3.25 -9.11
CA LEU A 37 -4.72 -3.25 -8.09
C LEU A 37 -4.97 -4.67 -7.56
N GLY A 38 -5.01 -4.81 -6.24
CA GLY A 38 -5.39 -6.05 -5.57
C GLY A 38 -6.91 -6.30 -5.61
N ASN A 39 -7.36 -7.38 -5.00
CA ASN A 39 -8.78 -7.76 -4.98
C ASN A 39 -9.47 -7.59 -3.62
N GLN A 40 -8.81 -6.96 -2.65
CA GLN A 40 -9.37 -6.70 -1.32
C GLN A 40 -9.76 -5.24 -1.19
N PHE A 41 -11.02 -5.02 -0.82
CA PHE A 41 -11.60 -3.69 -0.65
C PHE A 41 -12.28 -3.63 0.71
N ARG A 42 -12.17 -2.48 1.38
CA ARG A 42 -12.90 -2.18 2.63
C ARG A 42 -13.83 -1.01 2.36
N VAL A 43 -15.07 -1.13 2.81
CA VAL A 43 -16.10 -0.08 2.74
C VAL A 43 -16.51 0.33 4.14
N PHE A 44 -17.01 1.56 4.26
CA PHE A 44 -17.43 2.18 5.51
C PHE A 44 -18.94 2.43 5.49
N ARG A 45 -19.65 2.00 6.53
CA ARG A 45 -21.06 2.24 6.83
C ARG A 45 -21.19 3.55 7.60
N GLY A 46 -21.27 4.67 6.88
CA GLY A 46 -21.31 6.00 7.48
C GLY A 46 -22.49 6.33 8.40
N HIS A 47 -23.44 5.42 8.62
CA HIS A 47 -24.58 5.61 9.53
C HIS A 47 -24.40 4.96 10.91
N THR A 48 -23.32 4.21 11.15
CA THR A 48 -23.14 3.44 12.39
C THR A 48 -22.40 4.18 13.50
N ALA A 49 -21.68 5.27 13.15
CA ALA A 49 -21.04 6.15 14.11
C ALA A 49 -21.02 7.61 13.58
N PRO A 50 -21.21 8.62 14.44
CA PRO A 50 -21.22 10.03 14.04
C PRO A 50 -19.81 10.59 13.76
N PHE A 51 -18.77 10.04 14.40
CA PHE A 51 -17.36 10.40 14.22
C PHE A 51 -16.44 9.28 14.72
N ILE A 52 -15.14 9.38 14.41
CA ILE A 52 -14.07 8.54 14.98
C ILE A 52 -13.07 9.48 15.65
N ASP A 53 -12.89 9.35 16.98
CA ASP A 53 -11.85 10.09 17.71
C ASP A 53 -10.53 9.33 17.64
N LEU A 54 -9.60 9.80 16.82
CA LEU A 54 -8.29 9.15 16.65
C LEU A 54 -7.37 9.28 17.88
N SER A 55 -7.72 10.14 18.84
CA SER A 55 -6.96 10.38 20.08
C SER A 55 -7.55 9.71 21.32
N GLY A 56 -8.72 9.06 21.18
CA GLY A 56 -9.39 8.34 22.25
C GLY A 56 -8.74 6.99 22.60
N PRO A 57 -9.32 6.23 23.55
CA PRO A 57 -8.83 4.90 23.92
C PRO A 57 -8.78 3.95 22.71
N LYS A 58 -7.64 3.27 22.52
CA LYS A 58 -7.37 2.43 21.34
C LYS A 58 -8.46 1.39 21.04
N ASP A 59 -9.05 0.81 22.09
CA ASP A 59 -10.10 -0.20 21.97
C ASP A 59 -11.40 0.40 21.40
N GLU A 60 -11.74 1.63 21.77
CA GLU A 60 -12.90 2.36 21.25
C GLU A 60 -12.70 2.74 19.79
N VAL A 61 -11.49 3.17 19.41
CA VAL A 61 -11.13 3.50 18.01
C VAL A 61 -11.22 2.27 17.11
N SER A 62 -10.68 1.13 17.55
CA SER A 62 -10.76 -0.11 16.78
C SER A 62 -12.20 -0.57 16.61
N ALA A 63 -12.99 -0.56 17.69
CA ALA A 63 -14.39 -0.94 17.65
C ALA A 63 -15.22 -0.01 16.73
N ALA A 64 -14.92 1.28 16.69
CA ALA A 64 -15.56 2.22 15.79
C ALA A 64 -15.20 1.91 14.32
N LEU A 65 -13.92 1.70 14.01
CA LEU A 65 -13.46 1.35 12.66
C LEU A 65 -14.05 0.05 12.12
N ASP A 66 -14.33 -0.92 12.99
CA ASP A 66 -14.93 -2.20 12.59
C ASP A 66 -16.46 -2.14 12.45
N ARG A 67 -17.09 -1.12 13.02
CA ARG A 67 -18.55 -0.88 12.91
C ARG A 67 -18.92 0.00 11.74
N VAL A 68 -18.02 0.88 11.30
CA VAL A 68 -18.16 1.69 10.10
C VAL A 68 -17.77 0.81 8.92
#